data_AF-A0A3B0Z2R7-F1
#
_entry.id   AF-A0A3B0Z2R7-F1
#
_cell.length_a   1.000
_cell.length_b   1.000
_cell.length_c   1.000
_cell.angle_alpha   90.00
_cell.angle_beta   90.00
_cell.angle_gamma   90.00
#
_symmetry.space_group_name_H-M   'P 1'
#
loop_
_entity.id
_entity.type
_entity.pdbx_description
1 polymer ?
#
loop_
_entity_poly.entity_id
_entity_poly.type
_entity_poly.pdbx_seq_one_letter_code
_entity_poly.pdbx_strand_id
1 'polypeptide(L)' 'MKLFYSRTSPYSRKVRLVIHEKGLSQAVTCIACNPFDNASDLQTENPLG' A
#
# COMPACT_ATOMS: atom_id res chain seq x y z
N MET A 1 6.32 -9.05 -2.12
CA MET A 1 6.15 -7.66 -2.62
C MET A 1 5.63 -6.77 -1.49
N LYS A 2 5.84 -5.45 -1.53
CA LYS A 2 5.33 -4.51 -0.53
C LYS A 2 4.15 -3.71 -1.10
N LEU A 3 3.09 -3.53 -0.32
CA LEU A 3 2.02 -2.59 -0.61
C LEU A 3 2.00 -1.52 0.48
N PHE A 4 2.39 -0.30 0.14
CA PHE A 4 2.15 0.87 0.96
C PHE A 4 0.70 1.31 0.84
N TYR A 5 0.03 1.55 1.98
CA TYR A 5 -1.38 1.93 1.96
C TYR A 5 -1.77 2.79 3.18
N SER A 6 -2.84 3.56 3.03
CA SER A 6 -3.55 4.19 4.14
C SER A 6 -4.94 3.58 4.29
N ARG A 7 -5.48 3.52 5.51
CA ARG A 7 -6.80 2.90 5.75
C ARG A 7 -7.94 3.67 5.04
N THR A 8 -7.77 4.98 4.90
CA THR A 8 -8.75 5.90 4.31
C THR A 8 -8.69 5.93 2.78
N SER A 9 -7.56 5.56 2.16
CA SER A 9 -7.40 5.63 0.70
C SER A 9 -8.32 4.61 -0.03
N PRO A 10 -9.26 5.07 -0.87
CA PRO A 10 -10.12 4.19 -1.64
C PRO A 10 -9.33 3.44 -2.73
N TYR A 11 -8.27 4.07 -3.28
CA TYR A 11 -7.40 3.47 -4.29
C TYR A 11 -6.64 2.27 -3.75
N SER A 12 -6.02 2.42 -2.57
CA SER A 12 -5.29 1.33 -1.93
C SER A 12 -6.24 0.24 -1.43
N ARG A 13 -7.47 0.58 -1.02
CA ARG A 13 -8.51 -0.40 -0.67
C ARG A 13 -8.86 -1.32 -1.84
N LYS A 14 -8.96 -0.77 -3.05
CA LYS A 14 -9.17 -1.57 -4.28
C LYS A 14 -8.06 -2.62 -4.44
N VAL A 15 -6.80 -2.23 -4.30
CA VAL A 15 -5.66 -3.14 -4.44
C VAL A 15 -5.66 -4.21 -3.34
N ARG A 16 -5.97 -3.84 -2.09
CA ARG A 16 -6.08 -4.79 -0.97
C ARG A 16 -7.18 -5.84 -1.18
N LEU A 17 -8.31 -5.44 -1.75
CA LEU A 17 -9.37 -6.39 -2.14
C LEU A 17 -8.86 -7.36 -3.20
N VAL A 18 -8.18 -6.88 -4.25
CA VAL A 18 -7.62 -7.77 -5.28
C VAL A 18 -6.61 -8.76 -4.69
N ILE A 19 -5.73 -8.31 -3.77
CA ILE A 19 -4.77 -9.19 -3.09
C ILE A 19 -5.49 -10.28 -2.32
N HIS A 20 -6.54 -9.93 -1.57
CA HIS A 20 -7.34 -10.87 -0.81
C HIS A 20 -8.06 -11.89 -1.72
N GLU A 21 -8.83 -11.41 -2.69
CA GLU A 21 -9.65 -12.23 -3.59
C GLU A 21 -8.83 -13.15 -4.50
N LYS A 22 -7.57 -12.80 -4.75
CA LYS A 22 -6.64 -13.63 -5.53
C LYS A 22 -5.80 -14.58 -4.67
N GLY A 23 -6.02 -14.61 -3.34
CA GLY A 23 -5.25 -15.46 -2.43
C GLY A 23 -3.78 -15.05 -2.28
N LEU A 24 -3.44 -13.80 -2.60
CA LEU A 24 -2.06 -13.29 -2.61
C LEU A 24 -1.61 -12.73 -1.26
N SER A 25 -2.43 -12.83 -0.21
CA SER A 25 -2.17 -12.26 1.11
C SER A 25 -0.85 -12.70 1.74
N GLN A 26 -0.37 -13.91 1.43
CA GLN A 26 0.92 -14.42 1.92
C GLN A 26 2.13 -13.94 1.09
N ALA A 27 1.91 -13.45 -0.13
CA ALA A 27 2.95 -12.98 -1.03
C ALA A 27 3.16 -11.45 -0.98
N VAL A 28 2.23 -10.72 -0.35
CA VAL A 28 2.25 -9.26 -0.26
C VAL A 28 2.24 -8.78 1.18
N THR A 29 3.31 -8.09 1.57
CA THR A 29 3.41 -7.41 2.87
C THR A 29 2.74 -6.05 2.78
N CYS A 30 1.67 -5.85 3.56
CA CYS A 30 0.96 -4.57 3.63
C CYS A 30 1.59 -3.65 4.67
N ILE A 31 2.15 -2.52 4.25
CA ILE A 31 2.78 -1.51 5.10
C ILE A 31 1.82 -0.32 5.21
N ALA A 32 1.32 -0.08 6.42
CA ALA A 32 0.46 1.07 6.67
C ALA A 32 1.33 2.33 6.77
N CYS A 33 1.02 3.36 5.98
CA CYS A 33 1.70 4.65 6.02
C CYS A 33 0.71 5.80 5.79
N ASN A 34 1.06 6.98 6.30
CA ASN A 34 0.39 8.22 5.97
C ASN A 34 1.17 8.89 4.82
N PRO A 35 0.57 9.06 3.63
CA PRO A 35 1.26 9.68 2.49
C PRO A 35 1.56 11.17 2.68
N PHE A 36 0.92 11.82 3.66
CA PHE A 36 1.14 13.24 3.97
C PHE A 36 2.28 13.48 4.97
N ASP A 37 2.79 12.43 5.62
CA ASP A 37 3.98 12.54 6.46
C ASP A 37 5.23 12.42 5.58
N ASN A 38 6.39 12.85 6.10
CA ASN A 38 7.69 12.63 5.45
C ASN A 38 8.09 11.14 5.54
N ALA A 39 7.40 10.28 4.80
CA ALA A 39 7.68 8.86 4.68
C ALA A 39 8.72 8.63 3.57
N SER A 40 10.00 8.66 3.92
CA SER A 40 11.14 8.46 3.00
C SER A 40 11.02 7.19 2.17
N ASP A 41 10.52 6.12 2.77
CA ASP A 41 10.40 4.81 2.13
C ASP A 41 9.30 4.83 1.05
N LEU A 42 8.21 5.57 1.28
CA LEU A 42 7.15 5.72 0.30
C LEU A 42 7.62 6.55 -0.90
N GLN A 43 8.29 7.68 -0.65
CA GLN A 43 8.79 8.56 -1.70
C GLN A 43 9.89 7.91 -2.56
N THR A 44 10.69 7.01 -1.96
CA THR A 44 11.70 6.23 -2.68
C THR A 44 11.06 5.25 -3.67
N GLU A 45 9.93 4.66 -3.29
CA GLU A 45 9.23 3.65 -4.10
C GLU A 45 8.19 4.26 -5.05
N ASN A 46 7.67 5.44 -4.70
CA ASN A 46 6.68 6.19 -5.47
C ASN A 46 7.07 7.67 -5.54
N PRO A 47 7.69 8.13 -6.65
CA PRO A 47 8.11 9.52 -6.81
C PRO A 47 6.93 10.51 -6.88
N LEU A 48 5.69 10.04 -6.99
CA LEU A 48 4.48 10.87 -6.96
C LEU A 48 4.00 11.19 -5.54
N GLY A 49 4.58 10.55 -4.51
CA GLY A 49 4.08 10.60 -3.13
C GLY A 49 3.14 9.43 -2.86
#